data_AF-A0A932W3Y1-F1
#
_entry.id   AF-A0A932W3Y1-F1
#
_cell.length_a   1.000
_cell.length_b   1.000
_cell.length_c   1.000
_cell.angle_alpha   90.00
_cell.angle_beta   90.00
_cell.angle_gamma   90.00
#
_symmetry.space_group_name_H-M   'P 1'
#
loop_
_entity.id
_entity.type
_entity.pdbx_description
1 polymer ?
#
loop_
_entity_poly.entity_id
_entity_poly.type
_entity_poly.pdbx_seq_one_letter_code
_entity_poly.pdbx_strand_id
1 'polypeptide(L)'
;MAYDAARGQVVLFGGADTITGTNFHDTWVWDGANWTQKSPSTSPSGTGSQAMAYDAARQQVVMFGGAVGDNVFNTVISSDTWVWDGTTWTQRFPANSPSPRLGAAMVYDPVRQQVVLFGGGPGSPESFGDTWVWDGNNWTQKFPATSPPARSNFGFAFDVARGQAVLYAGRGDGDTWLNDTWVWDGTNWTQKFPATIPTTPRALHRMAYDASRQQVVLFGGHGPSNDPLYDDTWVWDGVNWTQKFPASSPSGRTGHTLAFDEACAEIVLFGGFTGSFADDTWVWGVPSTDPCVIRVEIDIKPDSFPNSINLGSGGTVPVAIFSSPSFDARTIDPLTVSLAGGGHNCSLARENLWQNLRPRGGLRLNSPVIGRVSKGSQSSAPSVFILESRVL
;
A
#
# COMPACT_ATOMS: atom_id res chain seq x y z
N MET A 1 -9.63 -2.13 3.04
CA MET A 1 -8.39 -2.88 3.36
C MET A 1 -7.20 -1.95 3.26
N ALA A 2 -6.16 -2.21 4.05
CA ALA A 2 -4.86 -1.55 3.96
C ALA A 2 -3.75 -2.54 4.35
N TYR A 3 -2.58 -2.42 3.75
CA TYR A 3 -1.41 -3.23 4.10
C TYR A 3 -0.60 -2.55 5.22
N ASP A 4 -0.53 -3.18 6.39
CA ASP A 4 0.30 -2.79 7.52
C ASP A 4 1.71 -3.36 7.34
N ALA A 5 2.58 -2.56 6.70
CA ALA A 5 3.92 -2.99 6.35
C ALA A 5 4.81 -3.31 7.57
N ALA A 6 4.64 -2.60 8.70
CA ALA A 6 5.43 -2.89 9.91
C ALA A 6 5.11 -4.26 10.52
N ARG A 7 3.95 -4.83 10.18
CA ARG A 7 3.50 -6.15 10.68
C ARG A 7 3.41 -7.20 9.58
N GLY A 8 3.69 -6.84 8.32
CA GLY A 8 3.57 -7.73 7.18
C GLY A 8 2.14 -8.27 6.99
N GLN A 9 1.12 -7.46 7.27
CA GLN A 9 -0.27 -7.94 7.31
C GLN A 9 -1.23 -7.07 6.48
N VAL A 10 -2.19 -7.71 5.82
CA VAL A 10 -3.36 -6.99 5.27
C VAL A 10 -4.42 -6.89 6.35
N VAL A 11 -4.87 -5.66 6.63
CA VAL A 11 -5.98 -5.39 7.55
C VAL A 11 -7.26 -5.17 6.75
N LEU A 12 -8.26 -6.00 7.02
CA LEU A 12 -9.63 -5.88 6.55
C LEU A 12 -10.52 -5.49 7.73
N PHE A 13 -11.41 -4.54 7.49
CA PHE A 13 -12.41 -4.13 8.46
C PHE A 13 -13.76 -3.96 7.78
N GLY A 14 -14.80 -4.52 8.39
CA GLY A 14 -16.18 -4.39 7.97
C GLY A 14 -16.45 -4.90 6.56
N GLY A 15 -17.33 -4.20 5.85
CA GLY A 15 -17.93 -4.66 4.60
C GLY A 15 -19.44 -4.76 4.73
N ALA A 16 -20.12 -5.01 3.61
CA ALA A 16 -21.57 -5.07 3.56
C ALA A 16 -22.02 -6.29 2.76
N ASP A 17 -22.92 -7.06 3.33
CA ASP A 17 -23.72 -8.04 2.60
C ASP A 17 -25.07 -7.42 2.27
N THR A 18 -25.21 -6.99 1.01
CA THR A 18 -26.44 -6.36 0.53
C THR A 18 -27.58 -7.35 0.32
N ILE A 19 -27.32 -8.67 0.33
CA ILE A 19 -28.35 -9.71 0.21
C ILE A 19 -29.06 -9.89 1.55
N THR A 20 -28.30 -10.05 2.64
CA THR A 20 -28.86 -10.16 3.99
C THR A 20 -29.15 -8.80 4.63
N GLY A 21 -28.55 -7.74 4.10
CA GLY A 21 -28.64 -6.39 4.63
C GLY A 21 -27.67 -6.11 5.79
N THR A 22 -26.71 -6.99 6.04
CA THR A 22 -25.78 -6.90 7.19
C THR A 22 -24.59 -6.02 6.85
N ASN A 23 -24.26 -5.08 7.74
CA ASN A 23 -22.93 -4.46 7.76
C ASN A 23 -22.04 -5.19 8.77
N PHE A 24 -20.86 -5.59 8.32
CA PHE A 24 -19.88 -6.22 9.17
C PHE A 24 -19.09 -5.16 9.95
N HIS A 25 -18.72 -5.50 11.18
CA HIS A 25 -17.92 -4.68 12.09
C HIS A 25 -16.69 -5.44 12.59
N ASP A 26 -16.35 -6.56 11.96
CA ASP A 26 -15.23 -7.39 12.34
C ASP A 26 -13.92 -6.92 11.71
N THR A 27 -12.82 -7.24 12.41
CA THR A 27 -11.47 -6.98 11.94
C THR A 27 -10.84 -8.31 11.59
N TRP A 28 -10.28 -8.41 10.39
CA TRP A 28 -9.52 -9.56 9.92
C TRP A 28 -8.11 -9.12 9.55
N VAL A 29 -7.12 -9.94 9.88
CA VAL A 29 -5.75 -9.76 9.40
C VAL A 29 -5.31 -10.97 8.61
N TRP A 30 -4.60 -10.73 7.51
CA TRP A 30 -3.97 -11.77 6.71
C TRP A 30 -2.46 -11.68 6.83
N ASP A 31 -1.80 -12.78 7.17
CA ASP A 31 -0.35 -12.87 7.42
C ASP A 31 0.47 -13.34 6.20
N GLY A 32 -0.13 -13.36 5.01
CA GLY A 32 0.48 -13.96 3.82
C GLY A 32 0.03 -15.40 3.55
N ALA A 33 -0.59 -16.07 4.54
CA ALA A 33 -1.07 -17.43 4.41
C ALA A 33 -2.51 -17.62 4.89
N ASN A 34 -2.85 -17.04 6.05
CA ASN A 34 -4.11 -17.29 6.74
C ASN A 34 -4.80 -16.00 7.16
N TRP A 35 -6.12 -16.00 7.05
CA TRP A 35 -6.97 -14.97 7.64
C TRP A 35 -7.25 -15.30 9.10
N THR A 36 -6.98 -14.35 9.99
CA THR A 36 -7.28 -14.44 11.43
C THR A 36 -8.21 -13.30 11.83
N GLN A 37 -9.37 -13.63 12.39
CA GLN A 37 -10.27 -12.65 12.97
C GLN A 37 -9.70 -12.09 14.27
N LYS A 38 -9.78 -10.78 14.46
CA LYS A 38 -9.39 -10.06 15.68
C LYS A 38 -10.63 -9.58 16.40
N SER A 39 -10.60 -9.66 17.73
CA SER A 39 -11.69 -9.21 18.62
C SER A 39 -11.18 -8.14 19.59
N PRO A 40 -10.85 -6.92 19.11
CA PRO A 40 -10.38 -5.84 19.96
C PRO A 40 -11.50 -5.36 20.89
N SER A 41 -11.13 -4.86 22.07
CA SER A 41 -12.11 -4.35 23.06
C SER A 41 -12.78 -3.06 22.61
N THR A 42 -12.15 -2.31 21.71
CA THR A 42 -12.70 -1.14 21.05
C THR A 42 -12.65 -1.38 19.54
N SER A 43 -13.77 -1.15 18.87
CA SER A 43 -13.93 -1.35 17.44
C SER A 43 -14.90 -0.31 16.89
N PRO A 44 -14.72 0.16 15.64
CA PRO A 44 -15.76 0.90 14.95
C PRO A 44 -17.03 0.04 14.79
N SER A 45 -18.18 0.69 14.64
CA SER A 45 -19.44 0.01 14.29
C SER A 45 -19.44 -0.51 12.85
N GLY A 46 -20.44 -1.31 12.50
CA GLY A 46 -20.55 -1.93 11.17
C GLY A 46 -20.50 -0.87 10.09
N THR A 47 -19.61 -1.05 9.11
CA THR A 47 -19.32 -0.02 8.12
C THR A 47 -19.11 -0.58 6.72
N GLY A 48 -19.58 0.17 5.72
CA GLY A 48 -19.28 -0.04 4.31
C GLY A 48 -18.81 1.23 3.62
N SER A 49 -18.03 1.08 2.55
CA SER A 49 -17.55 2.18 1.69
C SER A 49 -16.71 3.26 2.41
N GLN A 50 -16.07 2.89 3.52
CA GLN A 50 -15.09 3.67 4.26
C GLN A 50 -13.75 3.73 3.51
N ALA A 51 -12.99 4.80 3.71
CA ALA A 51 -11.63 4.91 3.20
C ALA A 51 -10.64 4.36 4.22
N MET A 52 -9.61 3.64 3.78
CA MET A 52 -8.51 3.16 4.64
C MET A 52 -7.15 3.38 3.97
N ALA A 53 -6.13 3.72 4.76
CA ALA A 53 -4.74 3.80 4.33
C ALA A 53 -3.79 3.51 5.50
N TYR A 54 -2.62 2.96 5.21
CA TYR A 54 -1.59 2.71 6.22
C TYR A 54 -0.61 3.89 6.33
N ASP A 55 -0.58 4.55 7.48
CA ASP A 55 0.41 5.59 7.80
C ASP A 55 1.69 4.93 8.32
N ALA A 56 2.66 4.74 7.41
CA ALA A 56 3.89 4.03 7.74
C ALA A 56 4.79 4.78 8.73
N ALA A 57 4.77 6.12 8.74
CA ALA A 57 5.53 6.91 9.71
C ALA A 57 5.06 6.71 11.15
N ARG A 58 3.80 6.30 11.32
CA ARG A 58 3.17 6.08 12.63
C ARG A 58 2.81 4.62 12.89
N GLN A 59 3.06 3.75 11.91
CA GLN A 59 2.78 2.31 11.95
C GLN A 59 1.33 1.97 12.31
N GLN A 60 0.39 2.72 11.71
CA GLN A 60 -1.04 2.64 12.00
C GLN A 60 -1.89 2.63 10.72
N VAL A 61 -2.97 1.87 10.72
CA VAL A 61 -4.00 2.01 9.67
C VAL A 61 -4.98 3.10 10.08
N VAL A 62 -5.16 4.10 9.22
CA VAL A 62 -6.16 5.16 9.36
C VAL A 62 -7.41 4.75 8.59
N MET A 63 -8.57 4.91 9.22
CA MET A 63 -9.88 4.71 8.61
C MET A 63 -10.71 5.98 8.77
N PHE A 64 -11.44 6.36 7.73
CA PHE A 64 -12.30 7.54 7.73
C PHE A 64 -13.65 7.29 7.08
N GLY A 65 -14.69 7.76 7.76
CA GLY A 65 -16.06 7.82 7.25
C GLY A 65 -16.69 6.46 6.94
N GLY A 66 -17.47 6.41 5.86
CA GLY A 66 -18.27 5.26 5.47
C GLY A 66 -19.71 5.31 5.99
N ALA A 67 -20.51 4.35 5.54
CA ALA A 67 -21.90 4.16 5.95
C ALA A 67 -21.93 3.26 7.19
N VAL A 68 -22.26 3.85 8.35
CA VAL A 68 -22.16 3.20 9.66
C VAL A 68 -23.54 2.80 10.20
N GLY A 69 -23.64 1.59 10.73
CA GLY A 69 -24.84 1.00 11.33
C GLY A 69 -24.92 -0.49 11.01
N ASP A 70 -25.64 -1.28 11.80
CA ASP A 70 -25.65 -2.75 11.65
C ASP A 70 -26.39 -3.23 10.39
N ASN A 71 -27.21 -2.37 9.78
CA ASN A 71 -28.02 -2.69 8.60
C ASN A 71 -27.76 -1.69 7.45
N VAL A 72 -27.50 -2.21 6.25
CA VAL A 72 -27.17 -1.42 5.04
C VAL A 72 -28.30 -0.48 4.59
N PHE A 73 -29.55 -0.76 4.97
CA PHE A 73 -30.73 0.05 4.64
C PHE A 73 -31.01 1.13 5.68
N ASN A 74 -30.28 1.16 6.79
CA ASN A 74 -30.39 2.16 7.85
C ASN A 74 -29.01 2.55 8.38
N THR A 75 -28.23 3.21 7.52
CA THR A 75 -26.88 3.68 7.84
C THR A 75 -26.84 5.18 8.03
N VAL A 76 -26.01 5.64 8.95
CA VAL A 76 -25.58 7.04 9.06
C VAL A 76 -24.24 7.19 8.38
N ILE A 77 -24.09 8.22 7.57
CA ILE A 77 -22.79 8.52 6.96
C ILE A 77 -21.93 9.18 8.04
N SER A 78 -20.78 8.58 8.30
CA SER A 78 -19.88 9.01 9.37
C SER A 78 -18.77 9.92 8.85
N SER A 79 -18.25 10.76 9.75
CA SER A 79 -16.99 11.52 9.63
C SER A 79 -15.97 11.09 10.68
N ASP A 80 -16.15 9.92 11.28
CA ASP A 80 -15.27 9.43 12.32
C ASP A 80 -13.90 9.06 11.75
N THR A 81 -12.86 9.39 12.52
CA THR A 81 -11.50 8.95 12.25
C THR A 81 -11.14 7.87 13.25
N TRP A 82 -10.74 6.71 12.75
CA TRP A 82 -10.28 5.58 13.55
C TRP A 82 -8.85 5.23 13.17
N VAL A 83 -8.04 4.86 14.16
CA VAL A 83 -6.69 4.33 13.93
C VAL A 83 -6.54 2.95 14.54
N TRP A 84 -5.92 2.04 13.78
CA TRP A 84 -5.57 0.70 14.21
C TRP A 84 -4.06 0.62 14.43
N ASP A 85 -3.65 0.19 15.62
CA ASP A 85 -2.24 0.08 16.01
C ASP A 85 -1.66 -1.34 15.86
N GLY A 86 -2.33 -2.21 15.13
CA GLY A 86 -2.00 -3.64 15.04
C GLY A 86 -2.71 -4.53 16.06
N THR A 87 -3.31 -3.94 17.10
CA THR A 87 -3.95 -4.69 18.19
C THR A 87 -5.33 -4.19 18.57
N THR A 88 -5.56 -2.88 18.55
CA THR A 88 -6.85 -2.28 18.88
C THR A 88 -7.16 -1.08 18.00
N TRP A 89 -8.46 -0.82 17.81
CA TRP A 89 -8.92 0.42 17.21
C TRP A 89 -9.04 1.52 18.28
N THR A 90 -8.68 2.74 17.92
CA THR A 90 -8.85 3.94 18.73
C THR A 90 -9.53 5.02 17.91
N GLN A 91 -10.66 5.55 18.39
CA GLN A 91 -11.29 6.71 17.75
C GLN A 91 -10.49 7.97 18.04
N ARG A 92 -10.25 8.77 17.01
CA ARG A 92 -9.57 10.06 17.10
C ARG A 92 -10.61 11.17 16.98
N PHE A 93 -10.39 12.24 17.76
CA PHE A 93 -11.23 13.44 17.77
C PHE A 93 -10.40 14.66 17.33
N PRO A 94 -10.04 14.73 16.04
CA PRO A 94 -9.23 15.84 15.54
C PRO A 94 -10.02 17.15 15.59
N ALA A 95 -9.32 18.27 15.78
CA ALA A 95 -9.93 19.59 15.86
C ALA A 95 -10.59 20.02 14.54
N ASN A 96 -10.03 19.58 13.42
CA ASN A 96 -10.60 19.71 12.09
C ASN A 96 -10.83 18.31 11.53
N SER A 97 -11.91 18.13 10.77
CA SER A 97 -12.23 16.87 10.12
C SER A 97 -12.97 17.14 8.81
N PRO A 98 -12.80 16.29 7.77
CA PRO A 98 -13.67 16.32 6.62
C PRO A 98 -15.13 16.10 7.02
N SER A 99 -16.06 16.60 6.20
CA SER A 99 -17.49 16.27 6.33
C SER A 99 -17.75 14.76 6.19
N PRO A 100 -18.86 14.25 6.74
CA PRO A 100 -19.23 12.84 6.59
C PRO A 100 -19.31 12.42 5.12
N ARG A 101 -18.70 11.27 4.79
CA ARG A 101 -18.61 10.81 3.40
C ARG A 101 -18.44 9.31 3.26
N LEU A 102 -18.92 8.78 2.15
CA LEU A 102 -18.66 7.43 1.64
C LEU A 102 -17.99 7.51 0.25
N GLY A 103 -17.33 6.43 -0.17
CA GLY A 103 -16.73 6.33 -1.50
C GLY A 103 -15.58 7.30 -1.76
N ALA A 104 -15.06 7.94 -0.70
CA ALA A 104 -13.77 8.62 -0.73
C ALA A 104 -12.64 7.58 -0.81
N ALA A 105 -11.45 8.00 -1.22
CA ALA A 105 -10.27 7.16 -1.18
C ALA A 105 -9.14 7.85 -0.40
N MET A 106 -8.30 7.03 0.24
CA MET A 106 -7.11 7.49 0.96
C MET A 106 -5.87 6.76 0.45
N VAL A 107 -4.75 7.48 0.41
CA VAL A 107 -3.42 6.90 0.17
C VAL A 107 -2.41 7.55 1.11
N TYR A 108 -1.36 6.82 1.45
CA TYR A 108 -0.23 7.38 2.20
C TYR A 108 0.79 8.00 1.25
N ASP A 109 1.22 9.22 1.55
CA ASP A 109 2.33 9.91 0.90
C ASP A 109 3.59 9.70 1.75
N PRO A 110 4.46 8.73 1.42
CA PRO A 110 5.70 8.47 2.16
C PRO A 110 6.74 9.58 2.03
N VAL A 111 6.66 10.42 0.99
CA VAL A 111 7.58 11.55 0.80
C VAL A 111 7.31 12.64 1.83
N ARG A 112 6.04 12.82 2.20
CA ARG A 112 5.57 13.87 3.13
C ARG A 112 5.05 13.35 4.46
N GLN A 113 5.04 12.03 4.65
CA GLN A 113 4.63 11.33 5.86
C GLN A 113 3.21 11.69 6.33
N GLN A 114 2.28 11.75 5.38
CA GLN A 114 0.88 12.14 5.60
C GLN A 114 -0.07 11.21 4.82
N VAL A 115 -1.29 11.03 5.30
CA VAL A 115 -2.35 10.36 4.53
C VAL A 115 -3.14 11.42 3.77
N VAL A 116 -3.33 11.21 2.47
CA VAL A 116 -4.12 12.09 1.59
C VAL A 116 -5.49 11.47 1.38
N LEU A 117 -6.55 12.25 1.63
CA LEU A 117 -7.94 11.91 1.33
C LEU A 117 -8.46 12.83 0.22
N PHE A 118 -9.20 12.26 -0.72
CA PHE A 118 -9.90 13.03 -1.75
C PHE A 118 -11.35 12.56 -1.92
N GLY A 119 -12.24 13.50 -2.22
CA GLY A 119 -13.59 13.25 -2.70
C GLY A 119 -14.50 12.44 -1.76
N GLY A 120 -15.34 11.58 -2.33
CA GLY A 120 -16.47 10.94 -1.66
C GLY A 120 -17.69 11.87 -1.59
N GLY A 121 -18.69 11.55 -0.78
CA GLY A 121 -19.86 12.41 -0.58
C GLY A 121 -20.86 11.83 0.41
N PRO A 122 -21.95 12.54 0.73
CA PRO A 122 -23.04 12.05 1.56
C PRO A 122 -23.97 11.07 0.80
N GLY A 123 -23.54 10.57 -0.36
CA GLY A 123 -24.31 9.69 -1.22
C GLY A 123 -24.66 10.36 -2.55
N SER A 124 -24.96 9.53 -3.56
CA SER A 124 -25.35 10.01 -4.89
C SER A 124 -26.63 10.86 -4.81
N PRO A 125 -26.72 11.99 -5.53
CA PRO A 125 -25.81 12.46 -6.57
C PRO A 125 -24.67 13.36 -6.08
N GLU A 126 -24.64 13.73 -4.81
CA GLU A 126 -23.69 14.71 -4.28
C GLU A 126 -22.30 14.09 -4.06
N SER A 127 -21.28 14.76 -4.61
CA SER A 127 -19.89 14.43 -4.32
C SER A 127 -19.09 15.66 -3.91
N PHE A 128 -18.06 15.44 -3.12
CA PHE A 128 -17.04 16.43 -2.77
C PHE A 128 -15.84 16.31 -3.72
N GLY A 129 -15.15 17.44 -3.92
CA GLY A 129 -13.89 17.54 -4.69
C GLY A 129 -12.77 18.15 -3.86
N ASP A 130 -12.89 18.06 -2.54
CA ASP A 130 -11.92 18.58 -1.58
C ASP A 130 -10.76 17.59 -1.36
N THR A 131 -9.60 18.15 -1.03
CA THR A 131 -8.40 17.40 -0.66
C THR A 131 -8.11 17.65 0.81
N TRP A 132 -7.90 16.59 1.58
CA TRP A 132 -7.51 16.65 2.98
C TRP A 132 -6.23 15.87 3.20
N VAL A 133 -5.41 16.33 4.15
CA VAL A 133 -4.24 15.57 4.61
C VAL A 133 -4.31 15.33 6.10
N TRP A 134 -3.90 14.14 6.53
CA TRP A 134 -3.79 13.73 7.91
C TRP A 134 -2.33 13.63 8.31
N ASP A 135 -1.98 14.30 9.40
CA ASP A 135 -0.61 14.36 9.95
C ASP A 135 -0.41 13.43 11.16
N GLY A 136 -1.30 12.45 11.37
CA GLY A 136 -1.29 11.60 12.56
C GLY A 136 -2.09 12.11 13.75
N ASN A 137 -2.52 13.38 13.71
CA ASN A 137 -3.24 13.99 14.81
C ASN A 137 -4.44 14.82 14.38
N ASN A 138 -4.33 15.56 13.27
CA ASN A 138 -5.38 16.44 12.77
C ASN A 138 -5.51 16.33 11.25
N TRP A 139 -6.72 16.60 10.76
CA TRP A 139 -6.94 16.81 9.32
C TRP A 139 -6.67 18.27 8.95
N THR A 140 -6.10 18.49 7.78
CA THR A 140 -5.94 19.83 7.19
C THR A 140 -6.47 19.84 5.77
N GLN A 141 -7.46 20.68 5.50
CA GLN A 141 -7.96 20.87 4.14
C GLN A 141 -6.91 21.59 3.30
N LYS A 142 -6.69 21.13 2.08
CA LYS A 142 -5.84 21.77 1.08
C LYS A 142 -6.71 22.47 0.04
N PHE A 143 -6.21 23.61 -0.42
CA PHE A 143 -6.85 24.45 -1.44
C PHE A 143 -5.90 24.61 -2.64
N PRO A 144 -5.69 23.54 -3.42
CA PRO A 144 -4.80 23.60 -4.58
C PRO A 144 -5.37 24.50 -5.67
N ALA A 145 -4.48 25.08 -6.48
CA ALA A 145 -4.87 25.97 -7.57
C ALA A 145 -5.68 25.26 -8.66
N THR A 146 -5.42 23.96 -8.84
CA THR A 146 -6.16 23.05 -9.72
C THR A 146 -6.57 21.82 -8.92
N SER A 147 -7.73 21.27 -9.23
CA SER A 147 -8.30 20.10 -8.53
C SER A 147 -9.12 19.26 -9.51
N PRO A 148 -9.17 17.92 -9.35
CA PRO A 148 -10.15 17.11 -10.05
C PRO A 148 -11.57 17.57 -9.69
N PRO A 149 -12.55 17.43 -10.59
CA PRO A 149 -13.95 17.62 -10.22
C PRO A 149 -14.37 16.65 -9.11
N ALA A 150 -15.38 17.07 -8.36
CA ALA A 150 -15.97 16.31 -7.27
C ALA A 150 -16.42 14.92 -7.73
N ARG A 151 -16.08 13.89 -6.94
CA ARG A 151 -16.30 12.49 -7.32
C ARG A 151 -16.19 11.51 -6.15
N SER A 152 -16.72 10.32 -6.36
CA SER A 152 -16.64 9.14 -5.47
C SER A 152 -16.29 7.87 -6.26
N ASN A 153 -15.94 6.79 -5.56
CA ASN A 153 -15.77 5.45 -6.12
C ASN A 153 -14.74 5.37 -7.27
N PHE A 154 -13.70 6.20 -7.21
CA PHE A 154 -12.58 6.24 -8.14
C PHE A 154 -11.42 5.36 -7.68
N GLY A 155 -10.45 5.13 -8.56
CA GLY A 155 -9.20 4.46 -8.22
C GLY A 155 -8.17 5.46 -7.73
N PHE A 156 -7.47 5.12 -6.64
CA PHE A 156 -6.46 6.00 -6.03
C PHE A 156 -5.29 5.19 -5.48
N ALA A 157 -4.07 5.51 -5.90
CA ALA A 157 -2.84 4.85 -5.44
C ALA A 157 -1.67 5.84 -5.40
N PHE A 158 -0.69 5.62 -4.52
CA PHE A 158 0.51 6.45 -4.47
C PHE A 158 1.63 5.81 -5.30
N ASP A 159 2.10 6.52 -6.33
CA ASP A 159 3.28 6.18 -7.12
C ASP A 159 4.52 6.72 -6.40
N VAL A 160 5.17 5.87 -5.62
CA VAL A 160 6.34 6.29 -4.82
C VAL A 160 7.58 6.59 -5.67
N ALA A 161 7.74 5.94 -6.84
CA ALA A 161 8.86 6.26 -7.74
C ALA A 161 8.78 7.70 -8.27
N ARG A 162 7.57 8.25 -8.37
CA ARG A 162 7.33 9.63 -8.85
C ARG A 162 6.94 10.60 -7.74
N GLY A 163 6.72 10.11 -6.52
CA GLY A 163 6.32 10.92 -5.37
C GLY A 163 4.93 11.56 -5.55
N GLN A 164 4.01 10.87 -6.22
CA GLN A 164 2.70 11.41 -6.62
C GLN A 164 1.56 10.43 -6.31
N ALA A 165 0.42 10.96 -5.86
CA ALA A 165 -0.82 10.16 -5.83
C ALA A 165 -1.51 10.22 -7.19
N VAL A 166 -1.89 9.06 -7.73
CA VAL A 166 -2.56 8.91 -9.03
C VAL A 166 -4.03 8.61 -8.79
N LEU A 167 -4.90 9.44 -9.36
CA LEU A 167 -6.36 9.30 -9.35
C LEU A 167 -6.83 8.96 -10.75
N TYR A 168 -7.76 8.01 -10.86
CA TYR A 168 -8.40 7.67 -12.13
C TYR A 168 -9.91 7.48 -12.01
N ALA A 169 -10.65 8.12 -12.92
CA ALA A 169 -12.07 7.90 -13.17
C ALA A 169 -12.96 8.16 -11.93
N GLY A 170 -14.07 7.42 -11.78
CA GLY A 170 -15.05 7.53 -10.69
C GLY A 170 -16.41 8.08 -11.13
N ARG A 171 -17.33 8.15 -10.17
CA ARG A 171 -18.63 8.83 -10.30
C ARG A 171 -18.50 10.27 -9.84
N GLY A 172 -18.60 11.21 -10.76
CA GLY A 172 -18.65 12.64 -10.48
C GLY A 172 -19.98 13.08 -9.89
N ASP A 173 -20.02 14.35 -9.48
CA ASP A 173 -21.25 15.02 -9.06
C ASP A 173 -22.33 14.95 -10.16
N GLY A 174 -23.60 14.81 -9.76
CA GLY A 174 -24.70 14.60 -10.69
C GLY A 174 -24.68 13.21 -11.38
N ASP A 175 -24.00 12.23 -10.80
CA ASP A 175 -23.84 10.86 -11.31
C ASP A 175 -23.14 10.77 -12.68
N THR A 176 -22.24 11.71 -12.94
CA THR A 176 -21.43 11.72 -14.17
C THR A 176 -20.36 10.64 -14.11
N TRP A 177 -20.09 9.97 -15.24
CA TRP A 177 -19.06 8.94 -15.30
C TRP A 177 -17.77 9.51 -15.88
N LEU A 178 -16.68 9.35 -15.14
CA LEU A 178 -15.39 9.95 -15.48
C LEU A 178 -14.39 8.87 -15.95
N ASN A 179 -13.45 9.27 -16.79
CA ASN A 179 -12.30 8.47 -17.25
C ASN A 179 -11.00 9.28 -17.27
N ASP A 180 -10.95 10.42 -16.58
CA ASP A 180 -9.77 11.28 -16.54
C ASP A 180 -8.71 10.77 -15.55
N THR A 181 -7.46 11.12 -15.81
CA THR A 181 -6.31 10.83 -14.94
C THR A 181 -5.80 12.12 -14.30
N TRP A 182 -5.60 12.11 -12.99
CA TRP A 182 -5.03 13.22 -12.24
C TRP A 182 -3.87 12.74 -11.37
N VAL A 183 -2.88 13.60 -11.17
CA VAL A 183 -1.79 13.35 -10.23
C VAL A 183 -1.67 14.47 -9.20
N TRP A 184 -1.47 14.10 -7.94
CA TRP A 184 -1.22 15.01 -6.82
C TRP A 184 0.26 14.97 -6.47
N ASP A 185 0.91 16.13 -6.50
CA ASP A 185 2.35 16.24 -6.18
C ASP A 185 2.61 16.61 -4.71
N GLY A 186 1.61 16.57 -3.84
CA GLY A 186 1.72 17.03 -2.45
C GLY A 186 1.29 18.49 -2.23
N THR A 187 1.16 19.28 -3.29
CA THR A 187 0.79 20.70 -3.24
C THR A 187 -0.35 21.05 -4.21
N ASN A 188 -0.32 20.51 -5.43
CA ASN A 188 -1.29 20.81 -6.47
C ASN A 188 -1.67 19.56 -7.27
N TRP A 189 -2.88 19.56 -7.85
CA TRP A 189 -3.30 18.51 -8.77
C TRP A 189 -3.01 18.88 -10.21
N THR A 190 -2.52 17.94 -11.02
CA THR A 190 -2.33 18.12 -12.45
C THR A 190 -3.12 17.08 -13.22
N GLN A 191 -4.00 17.50 -14.12
CA GLN A 191 -4.67 16.58 -15.04
C GLN A 191 -3.66 16.07 -16.07
N LYS A 192 -3.68 14.76 -16.30
CA LYS A 192 -2.86 14.10 -17.32
C LYS A 192 -3.74 13.75 -18.52
N PHE A 193 -3.15 13.85 -19.70
CA PHE A 193 -3.76 13.53 -20.99
C PHE A 193 -2.93 12.44 -21.69
N PRO A 194 -2.94 11.21 -21.15
CA PRO A 194 -2.18 10.12 -21.75
C PRO A 194 -2.71 9.78 -23.15
N ALA A 195 -1.81 9.34 -24.03
CA ALA A 195 -2.18 8.94 -25.40
C ALA A 195 -3.04 7.68 -25.40
N THR A 196 -2.86 6.83 -24.39
CA THR A 196 -3.64 5.61 -24.16
C THR A 196 -4.25 5.65 -22.77
N ILE A 197 -5.54 5.31 -22.69
CA ILE A 197 -6.37 5.40 -21.49
C ILE A 197 -7.41 4.27 -21.52
N PRO A 198 -7.88 3.76 -20.37
CA PRO A 198 -9.05 2.89 -20.36
C PRO A 198 -10.24 3.64 -20.97
N THR A 199 -10.67 3.23 -22.16
CA THR A 199 -11.54 4.04 -23.03
C THR A 199 -12.93 4.29 -22.43
N THR A 200 -13.42 3.36 -21.61
CA THR A 200 -14.74 3.47 -20.99
C THR A 200 -14.64 4.08 -19.59
N PRO A 201 -15.43 5.13 -19.30
CA PRO A 201 -15.64 5.63 -17.94
C PRO A 201 -16.02 4.52 -16.97
N ARG A 202 -15.47 4.60 -15.75
CA ARG A 202 -15.63 3.51 -14.78
C ARG A 202 -15.59 3.98 -13.34
N ALA A 203 -16.19 3.17 -12.47
CA ALA A 203 -16.16 3.34 -11.02
C ALA A 203 -16.02 1.97 -10.33
N LEU A 204 -15.79 2.00 -9.02
CA LEU A 204 -15.64 0.82 -8.15
C LEU A 204 -14.50 -0.14 -8.53
N HIS A 205 -13.64 0.25 -9.47
CA HIS A 205 -12.35 -0.36 -9.72
C HIS A 205 -11.39 -0.09 -8.55
N ARG A 206 -10.26 -0.78 -8.56
CA ARG A 206 -9.18 -0.59 -7.59
C ARG A 206 -7.87 -0.32 -8.28
N MET A 207 -7.01 0.40 -7.59
CA MET A 207 -5.65 0.67 -8.01
C MET A 207 -4.68 0.35 -6.87
N ALA A 208 -3.52 -0.20 -7.21
CA ALA A 208 -2.43 -0.42 -6.28
C ALA A 208 -1.09 -0.21 -7.00
N TYR A 209 -0.09 0.29 -6.29
CA TYR A 209 1.23 0.53 -6.85
C TYR A 209 2.11 -0.72 -6.73
N ASP A 210 2.57 -1.23 -7.86
CA ASP A 210 3.56 -2.30 -7.96
C ASP A 210 4.96 -1.69 -7.91
N ALA A 211 5.61 -1.77 -6.74
CA ALA A 211 6.93 -1.19 -6.55
C ALA A 211 8.03 -1.90 -7.34
N SER A 212 7.85 -3.18 -7.65
CA SER A 212 8.83 -3.98 -8.40
C SER A 212 8.91 -3.57 -9.87
N ARG A 213 7.79 -3.09 -10.42
CA ARG A 213 7.68 -2.63 -11.81
C ARG A 213 7.55 -1.11 -11.94
N GLN A 214 7.47 -0.40 -10.81
CA GLN A 214 7.29 1.05 -10.74
C GLN A 214 6.06 1.56 -11.52
N GLN A 215 4.95 0.83 -11.36
CA GLN A 215 3.71 1.05 -12.10
C GLN A 215 2.51 1.00 -11.18
N VAL A 216 1.45 1.76 -11.50
CA VAL A 216 0.16 1.59 -10.84
C VAL A 216 -0.69 0.62 -11.64
N VAL A 217 -1.15 -0.45 -11.01
CA VAL A 217 -2.04 -1.45 -11.60
C VAL A 217 -3.48 -1.07 -11.30
N LEU A 218 -4.34 -1.13 -12.31
CA LEU A 218 -5.79 -0.98 -12.24
C LEU A 218 -6.44 -2.28 -12.66
N PHE A 219 -7.47 -2.70 -11.92
CA PHE A 219 -8.31 -3.83 -12.31
C PHE A 219 -9.79 -3.59 -12.05
N GLY A 220 -10.60 -3.99 -13.01
CA GLY A 220 -12.04 -4.13 -12.93
C GLY A 220 -12.84 -2.83 -12.89
N GLY A 221 -13.93 -2.85 -12.11
CA GLY A 221 -14.93 -1.78 -12.07
C GLY A 221 -16.12 -2.06 -13.00
N HIS A 222 -16.98 -1.06 -13.17
CA HIS A 222 -18.08 -1.10 -14.13
C HIS A 222 -18.34 0.28 -14.71
N GLY A 223 -19.15 0.36 -15.77
CA GLY A 223 -19.50 1.60 -16.48
C GLY A 223 -20.97 2.03 -16.36
N PRO A 224 -21.37 3.07 -17.13
CA PRO A 224 -22.67 3.75 -16.99
C PRO A 224 -23.96 2.97 -17.30
N SER A 225 -23.93 1.75 -17.83
CA SER A 225 -25.15 1.20 -18.47
C SER A 225 -25.14 -0.31 -18.72
N ASN A 226 -25.72 -1.15 -17.84
CA ASN A 226 -25.77 -2.63 -18.00
C ASN A 226 -24.46 -3.28 -18.50
N ASP A 227 -23.35 -2.55 -18.38
CA ASP A 227 -22.07 -2.98 -18.90
C ASP A 227 -21.69 -4.21 -18.08
N PRO A 228 -21.09 -5.23 -18.73
CA PRO A 228 -20.48 -6.28 -17.96
C PRO A 228 -19.48 -5.65 -16.99
N LEU A 229 -19.36 -6.25 -15.81
CA LEU A 229 -18.28 -5.93 -14.91
C LEU A 229 -16.96 -6.08 -15.68
N TYR A 230 -16.09 -5.09 -15.60
CA TYR A 230 -14.85 -5.10 -16.35
C TYR A 230 -13.87 -6.10 -15.72
N ASP A 231 -13.15 -6.82 -16.56
CA ASP A 231 -12.10 -7.80 -16.23
C ASP A 231 -10.74 -7.39 -16.80
N ASP A 232 -10.62 -6.15 -17.29
CA ASP A 232 -9.41 -5.65 -17.89
C ASP A 232 -8.38 -5.21 -16.84
N THR A 233 -7.12 -5.48 -17.16
CA THR A 233 -5.97 -5.02 -16.38
C THR A 233 -5.27 -3.89 -17.13
N TRP A 234 -5.04 -2.78 -16.46
CA TRP A 234 -4.27 -1.65 -16.99
C TRP A 234 -3.10 -1.32 -16.08
N VAL A 235 -2.00 -0.88 -16.66
CA VAL A 235 -0.85 -0.37 -15.90
C VAL A 235 -0.52 1.06 -16.32
N TRP A 236 -0.27 1.91 -15.33
CA TRP A 236 0.18 3.28 -15.49
C TRP A 236 1.68 3.37 -15.23
N ASP A 237 2.43 3.91 -16.19
CA ASP A 237 3.88 4.06 -16.12
C ASP A 237 4.33 5.50 -15.78
N GLY A 238 3.43 6.34 -15.27
CA GLY A 238 3.68 7.76 -15.04
C GLY A 238 3.36 8.68 -16.21
N VAL A 239 3.16 8.12 -17.41
CA VAL A 239 2.92 8.88 -18.63
C VAL A 239 1.69 8.37 -19.36
N ASN A 240 1.56 7.05 -19.54
CA ASN A 240 0.48 6.42 -20.29
C ASN A 240 -0.10 5.21 -19.55
N TRP A 241 -1.36 4.90 -19.86
CA TRP A 241 -1.97 3.63 -19.47
C TRP A 241 -1.74 2.58 -20.56
N THR A 242 -1.31 1.38 -20.20
CA THR A 242 -1.17 0.25 -21.12
C THR A 242 -2.06 -0.90 -20.66
N GLN A 243 -2.97 -1.36 -21.52
CA GLN A 243 -3.75 -2.55 -21.23
C GLN A 243 -2.86 -3.79 -21.28
N LYS A 244 -3.07 -4.69 -20.32
CA LYS A 244 -2.41 -5.99 -20.26
C LYS A 244 -3.43 -7.09 -20.55
N PHE A 245 -2.94 -8.16 -21.18
CA PHE A 245 -3.73 -9.33 -21.59
C PHE A 245 -3.09 -10.59 -21.02
N PRO A 246 -3.30 -10.87 -19.73
CA PRO A 246 -2.69 -12.01 -19.06
C PRO A 246 -3.39 -13.29 -19.52
N ALA A 247 -2.66 -14.41 -19.59
CA ALA A 247 -3.24 -15.68 -20.05
C ALA A 247 -4.33 -16.21 -19.10
N SER A 248 -4.19 -15.92 -17.80
CA SER A 248 -5.16 -16.20 -16.76
C SER A 248 -5.51 -14.89 -16.07
N SER A 249 -6.79 -14.58 -15.91
CA SER A 249 -7.24 -13.35 -15.26
C SER A 249 -8.52 -13.60 -14.46
N PRO A 250 -8.75 -12.85 -13.37
CA PRO A 250 -10.01 -12.90 -12.65
C PRO A 250 -11.16 -12.50 -13.57
N SER A 251 -12.35 -13.02 -13.29
CA SER A 251 -13.59 -12.50 -13.87
C SER A 251 -13.85 -11.06 -13.49
N GLY A 252 -14.64 -10.36 -14.30
CA GLY A 252 -14.94 -8.96 -14.08
C GLY A 252 -15.68 -8.71 -12.77
N ARG A 253 -15.26 -7.67 -12.04
CA ARG A 253 -15.73 -7.44 -10.67
C ARG A 253 -15.64 -6.00 -10.19
N THR A 254 -16.43 -5.72 -9.17
CA THR A 254 -16.42 -4.46 -8.41
C THR A 254 -16.34 -4.74 -6.92
N GLY A 255 -15.87 -3.77 -6.13
CA GLY A 255 -15.85 -3.89 -4.67
C GLY A 255 -14.79 -4.85 -4.12
N HIS A 256 -13.96 -5.43 -4.99
CA HIS A 256 -12.74 -6.13 -4.62
C HIS A 256 -11.72 -5.17 -3.99
N THR A 257 -10.60 -5.72 -3.53
CA THR A 257 -9.42 -4.94 -3.15
C THR A 257 -8.24 -5.26 -4.05
N LEU A 258 -7.26 -4.37 -4.04
CA LEU A 258 -5.90 -4.63 -4.50
C LEU A 258 -4.94 -4.14 -3.42
N ALA A 259 -3.95 -4.95 -3.08
CA ALA A 259 -2.84 -4.57 -2.22
C ALA A 259 -1.53 -5.07 -2.82
N PHE A 260 -0.45 -4.30 -2.68
CA PHE A 260 0.88 -4.77 -3.06
C PHE A 260 1.50 -5.50 -1.88
N ASP A 261 1.89 -6.74 -2.12
CA ASP A 261 2.72 -7.54 -1.23
C ASP A 261 4.19 -7.32 -1.61
N GLU A 262 4.90 -6.55 -0.79
CA GLU A 262 6.32 -6.22 -1.04
C GLU A 262 7.23 -7.44 -0.92
N ALA A 263 6.90 -8.40 -0.06
CA ALA A 263 7.75 -9.56 0.16
C ALA A 263 7.75 -10.49 -1.06
N CYS A 264 6.63 -10.54 -1.79
CA CYS A 264 6.47 -11.41 -2.96
C CYS A 264 6.61 -10.63 -4.27
N ALA A 265 6.62 -9.29 -4.21
CA ALA A 265 6.61 -8.41 -5.37
C ALA A 265 5.39 -8.64 -6.29
N GLU A 266 4.23 -8.82 -5.67
CA GLU A 266 2.97 -9.12 -6.35
C GLU A 266 1.84 -8.20 -5.89
N ILE A 267 0.86 -7.99 -6.76
CA ILE A 267 -0.41 -7.36 -6.38
C ILE A 267 -1.41 -8.47 -6.06
N VAL A 268 -1.93 -8.48 -4.84
CA VAL A 268 -2.96 -9.41 -4.38
C VAL A 268 -4.34 -8.78 -4.57
N LEU A 269 -5.21 -9.49 -5.28
CA LEU A 269 -6.64 -9.23 -5.38
C LEU A 269 -7.38 -10.20 -4.48
N PHE A 270 -8.36 -9.69 -3.74
CA PHE A 270 -9.28 -10.54 -2.97
C PHE A 270 -10.74 -10.14 -3.18
N GLY A 271 -11.56 -11.16 -3.40
CA GLY A 271 -13.02 -11.12 -3.41
C GLY A 271 -13.64 -10.15 -4.41
N GLY A 272 -14.71 -9.47 -3.99
CA GLY A 272 -15.52 -8.58 -4.82
C GLY A 272 -16.80 -9.26 -5.32
N PHE A 273 -17.60 -8.52 -6.09
CA PHE A 273 -18.84 -9.00 -6.68
C PHE A 273 -18.65 -9.28 -8.17
N THR A 274 -18.96 -10.51 -8.60
CA THR A 274 -18.89 -10.99 -10.00
C THR A 274 -20.27 -11.40 -10.54
N GLY A 275 -21.36 -11.01 -9.87
CA GLY A 275 -22.69 -11.64 -9.96
C GLY A 275 -23.07 -12.42 -8.69
N SER A 276 -22.05 -12.83 -7.94
CA SER A 276 -22.09 -13.29 -6.54
C SER A 276 -20.88 -12.74 -5.80
N PHE A 277 -20.87 -12.76 -4.47
CA PHE A 277 -19.67 -12.45 -3.71
C PHE A 277 -18.64 -13.56 -3.90
N ALA A 278 -17.43 -13.16 -4.31
CA ALA A 278 -16.30 -14.05 -4.46
C ALA A 278 -15.42 -14.02 -3.19
N ASP A 279 -14.83 -15.15 -2.87
CA ASP A 279 -13.86 -15.37 -1.79
C ASP A 279 -12.49 -15.84 -2.34
N ASP A 280 -12.31 -15.72 -3.66
CA ASP A 280 -11.10 -16.09 -4.36
C ASP A 280 -9.98 -15.05 -4.16
N THR A 281 -8.74 -15.54 -4.27
CA THR A 281 -7.52 -14.72 -4.26
C THR A 281 -6.81 -14.85 -5.60
N TRP A 282 -6.40 -13.73 -6.17
CA TRP A 282 -5.61 -13.68 -7.39
C TRP A 282 -4.34 -12.88 -7.17
N VAL A 283 -3.28 -13.25 -7.86
CA VAL A 283 -2.01 -12.52 -7.83
C VAL A 283 -1.64 -12.02 -9.22
N TRP A 284 -1.15 -10.79 -9.27
CA TRP A 284 -0.54 -10.19 -10.44
C TRP A 284 0.95 -10.01 -10.17
N GLY A 285 1.78 -10.80 -10.86
CA GLY A 285 3.20 -10.87 -10.58
C GLY A 285 3.88 -12.03 -11.31
N VAL A 286 5.14 -12.30 -10.96
CA VAL A 286 5.83 -13.51 -11.43
C VAL A 286 5.56 -14.58 -10.39
N PRO A 287 4.87 -15.69 -10.74
CA PRO A 287 4.59 -16.75 -9.78
C PRO A 287 5.90 -17.24 -9.15
N SER A 288 6.14 -16.91 -7.89
CA SER A 288 7.30 -17.42 -7.16
C SER A 288 6.94 -18.78 -6.56
N THR A 289 7.63 -19.83 -6.99
CA THR A 289 7.61 -21.13 -6.28
C THR A 289 8.53 -21.13 -5.05
N ASP A 290 9.37 -20.09 -4.92
CA ASP A 290 10.23 -19.87 -3.78
C ASP A 290 9.49 -19.06 -2.71
N PRO A 291 9.78 -19.28 -1.41
CA PRO A 291 9.17 -18.49 -0.35
C PRO A 291 9.43 -17.01 -0.61
N CYS A 292 8.39 -16.19 -0.42
CA CYS A 292 8.41 -14.73 -0.42
C CYS A 292 9.71 -14.17 0.21
N VAL A 293 10.53 -13.43 -0.55
CA VAL A 293 11.81 -12.89 -0.07
C VAL A 293 11.90 -11.39 -0.35
N ILE A 294 12.05 -10.58 0.71
CA ILE A 294 12.35 -9.15 0.57
C ILE A 294 13.79 -8.98 0.06
N ARG A 295 13.95 -8.36 -1.11
CA ARG A 295 15.27 -7.99 -1.65
C ARG A 295 15.63 -6.58 -1.18
N VAL A 296 16.76 -6.44 -0.50
CA VAL A 296 17.27 -5.16 -0.01
C VAL A 296 18.61 -4.86 -0.67
N GLU A 297 18.75 -3.67 -1.27
CA GLU A 297 20.04 -3.18 -1.75
C GLU A 297 20.93 -2.78 -0.56
N ILE A 298 22.18 -3.23 -0.57
CA ILE A 298 23.16 -2.89 0.46
C ILE A 298 24.17 -1.89 -0.10
N ASP A 299 24.40 -0.81 0.65
CA ASP A 299 25.61 -0.02 0.50
C ASP A 299 26.73 -0.61 1.37
N ILE A 300 27.73 -1.21 0.72
CA ILE A 300 28.86 -1.89 1.39
C ILE A 300 29.92 -0.88 1.86
N LYS A 301 29.85 0.38 1.42
CA LYS A 301 30.68 1.47 1.94
C LYS A 301 30.02 2.84 1.70
N PRO A 302 29.19 3.31 2.65
CA PRO A 302 28.67 4.67 2.59
C PRO A 302 29.83 5.64 2.39
N ASP A 303 29.68 6.52 1.40
CA ASP A 303 30.63 7.56 1.00
C ASP A 303 31.83 7.14 0.12
N SER A 304 31.86 5.93 -0.46
CA SER A 304 32.87 5.62 -1.51
C SER A 304 32.34 4.81 -2.69
N PHE A 305 32.04 5.50 -3.78
CA PHE A 305 31.81 4.87 -5.09
C PHE A 305 33.11 4.87 -5.91
N PRO A 306 33.49 3.76 -6.60
CA PRO A 306 32.80 2.48 -6.70
C PRO A 306 33.06 1.53 -5.51
N ASN A 307 32.02 0.79 -5.12
CA ASN A 307 32.03 -0.21 -4.05
C ASN A 307 32.79 -1.49 -4.47
N SER A 308 34.13 -1.42 -4.54
CA SER A 308 34.97 -2.59 -4.83
C SER A 308 35.29 -3.40 -3.56
N ILE A 309 34.86 -4.65 -3.51
CA ILE A 309 35.18 -5.60 -2.43
C ILE A 309 36.35 -6.51 -2.84
N ASN A 310 37.39 -6.62 -2.00
CA ASN A 310 38.49 -7.57 -2.21
C ASN A 310 38.14 -8.92 -1.55
N LEU A 311 37.56 -9.82 -2.35
CA LEU A 311 37.12 -11.15 -1.94
C LEU A 311 38.27 -12.11 -1.54
N GLY A 312 39.53 -11.73 -1.78
CA GLY A 312 40.71 -12.52 -1.43
C GLY A 312 41.31 -12.21 -0.06
N SER A 313 40.83 -11.16 0.62
CA SER A 313 41.49 -10.62 1.82
C SER A 313 41.22 -11.37 3.13
N GLY A 314 40.32 -12.37 3.15
CA GLY A 314 39.97 -13.11 4.38
C GLY A 314 39.43 -12.24 5.52
N GLY A 315 39.12 -10.97 5.24
CA GLY A 315 38.69 -9.98 6.22
C GLY A 315 37.17 -9.98 6.45
N THR A 316 36.76 -9.32 7.52
CA THR A 316 35.35 -9.03 7.82
C THR A 316 34.93 -7.73 7.16
N VAL A 317 33.83 -7.75 6.41
CA VAL A 317 33.23 -6.54 5.85
C VAL A 317 32.03 -6.14 6.71
N PRO A 318 32.00 -4.91 7.26
CA PRO A 318 30.82 -4.40 7.94
C PRO A 318 29.74 -4.14 6.89
N VAL A 319 28.54 -4.64 7.16
CA VAL A 319 27.37 -4.48 6.29
C VAL A 319 26.29 -3.77 7.11
N ALA A 320 25.66 -2.74 6.51
CA ALA A 320 24.51 -2.07 7.08
C ALA A 320 23.28 -2.36 6.22
N ILE A 321 22.18 -2.74 6.88
CA ILE A 321 20.87 -2.84 6.24
C ILE A 321 20.07 -1.60 6.67
N PHE A 322 19.58 -0.84 5.69
CA PHE A 322 18.81 0.38 5.96
C PHE A 322 17.31 0.08 5.92
N SER A 323 16.58 0.68 6.86
CA SER A 323 15.13 0.73 6.77
C SER A 323 14.69 1.57 5.57
N SER A 324 13.60 1.19 4.94
CA SER A 324 12.86 2.02 3.97
C SER A 324 11.54 2.49 4.61
N PRO A 325 10.75 3.34 3.93
CA PRO A 325 9.39 3.67 4.38
C PRO A 325 8.48 2.44 4.57
N SER A 326 8.81 1.30 3.97
CA SER A 326 8.01 0.08 4.00
C SER A 326 8.75 -1.13 4.62
N PHE A 327 10.04 -0.99 4.91
CA PHE A 327 10.88 -2.05 5.47
C PHE A 327 11.57 -1.57 6.75
N ASP A 328 11.28 -2.21 7.88
CA ASP A 328 11.95 -1.91 9.15
C ASP A 328 13.14 -2.85 9.36
N ALA A 329 14.36 -2.35 9.16
CA ALA A 329 15.56 -3.16 9.34
C ALA A 329 15.74 -3.73 10.77
N ARG A 330 14.99 -3.22 11.77
CA ARG A 330 15.03 -3.71 13.15
C ARG A 330 14.26 -5.02 13.36
N THR A 331 13.36 -5.39 12.45
CA THR A 331 12.56 -6.62 12.56
C THR A 331 13.28 -7.82 11.95
N ILE A 332 14.41 -7.60 11.28
CA ILE A 332 15.22 -8.66 10.67
C ILE A 332 15.83 -9.54 11.77
N ASP A 333 15.62 -10.85 11.68
CA ASP A 333 16.48 -11.81 12.34
C ASP A 333 17.79 -11.93 11.53
N PRO A 334 18.95 -11.51 12.06
CA PRO A 334 20.21 -11.57 11.33
C PRO A 334 20.59 -13.00 10.91
N LEU A 335 20.02 -14.04 11.53
CA LEU A 335 20.27 -15.43 11.17
C LEU A 335 19.50 -15.88 9.92
N THR A 336 18.47 -15.16 9.49
CA THR A 336 17.69 -15.47 8.29
C THR A 336 18.17 -14.73 7.04
N VAL A 337 19.17 -13.85 7.21
CA VAL A 337 19.78 -13.05 6.15
C VAL A 337 20.81 -13.90 5.41
N SER A 338 20.56 -14.16 4.13
CA SER A 338 21.47 -14.92 3.26
C SER A 338 21.99 -14.07 2.10
N LEU A 339 23.32 -14.06 1.94
CA LEU A 339 24.00 -13.34 0.87
C LEU A 339 24.08 -14.23 -0.37
N ALA A 340 23.40 -13.86 -1.46
CA ALA A 340 23.49 -14.57 -2.72
C ALA A 340 24.95 -14.55 -3.23
N GLY A 341 25.48 -15.72 -3.57
CA GLY A 341 26.84 -15.91 -4.10
C GLY A 341 27.87 -16.47 -3.11
N GLY A 342 27.52 -16.68 -1.84
CA GLY A 342 28.39 -17.39 -0.87
C GLY A 342 28.07 -18.89 -0.82
N GLY A 343 29.01 -19.75 -1.18
CA GLY A 343 28.87 -21.19 -0.94
C GLY A 343 28.66 -21.47 0.55
N HIS A 344 27.48 -21.98 0.92
CA HIS A 344 27.03 -22.64 2.16
C HIS A 344 27.51 -22.19 3.57
N ASN A 345 28.43 -21.23 3.74
CA ASN A 345 29.07 -20.92 5.03
C ASN A 345 29.29 -19.41 5.26
N CYS A 346 28.28 -18.58 5.00
CA CYS A 346 28.25 -17.20 5.48
C CYS A 346 27.22 -17.11 6.62
N SER A 347 27.69 -17.06 7.87
CA SER A 347 26.84 -16.80 9.04
C SER A 347 27.10 -15.39 9.59
N LEU A 348 26.02 -14.67 9.92
CA LEU A 348 26.09 -13.42 10.65
C LEU A 348 26.16 -13.72 12.15
N ALA A 349 27.22 -13.25 12.82
CA ALA A 349 27.37 -13.37 14.26
C ALA A 349 26.77 -12.15 14.99
N ARG A 350 26.06 -12.40 16.10
CA ARG A 350 25.45 -11.37 16.95
C ARG A 350 26.54 -10.76 17.85
N GLU A 351 26.95 -9.50 17.60
CA GLU A 351 27.70 -8.70 18.58
C GLU A 351 27.00 -7.36 18.83
N ASN A 352 26.80 -7.02 20.11
CA ASN A 352 26.29 -5.73 20.56
C ASN A 352 27.33 -4.63 20.30
N LEU A 353 27.42 -4.13 19.07
CA LEU A 353 28.33 -3.04 18.68
C LEU A 353 27.69 -1.67 18.90
N TRP A 354 27.38 -1.34 20.15
CA TRP A 354 27.08 0.05 20.56
C TRP A 354 28.27 0.73 21.26
N GLN A 355 29.33 0.01 21.62
CA GLN A 355 30.36 0.56 22.52
C GLN A 355 31.54 1.29 21.88
N ASN A 356 31.75 1.26 20.55
CA ASN A 356 33.01 1.79 19.97
C ASN A 356 32.89 2.76 18.78
N LEU A 357 31.72 3.29 18.46
CA LEU A 357 31.61 4.33 17.42
C LEU A 357 31.59 5.73 18.07
N ARG A 358 32.75 6.41 18.06
CA ARG A 358 32.79 7.87 18.25
C ARG A 358 32.43 8.54 16.92
N PRO A 359 31.39 9.39 16.85
CA PRO A 359 31.07 10.10 15.62
C PRO A 359 32.14 11.16 15.35
N ARG A 360 32.78 11.10 14.17
CA ARG A 360 33.34 12.31 13.56
C ARG A 360 32.30 12.81 12.55
N GLY A 361 31.59 13.87 12.92
CA GLY A 361 30.71 14.62 12.01
C GLY A 361 29.23 14.21 12.05
N GLY A 362 28.49 14.82 12.98
CA GLY A 362 27.25 15.56 12.65
C GLY A 362 26.01 14.89 12.03
N LEU A 363 25.95 13.57 11.81
CA LEU A 363 24.72 12.92 11.30
C LEU A 363 24.24 11.83 12.26
N ARG A 364 23.08 12.07 12.91
CA ARG A 364 22.32 11.02 13.59
C ARG A 364 21.58 10.22 12.54
N LEU A 365 22.12 9.06 12.15
CA LEU A 365 21.38 8.07 11.37
C LEU A 365 20.46 7.28 12.31
N ASN A 366 19.20 7.10 11.89
CA ASN A 366 18.26 6.21 12.55
C ASN A 366 18.86 4.79 12.64
N SER A 367 18.70 4.16 13.80
CA SER A 367 19.42 2.97 14.27
C SER A 367 19.63 1.86 13.21
N PRO A 368 20.85 1.70 12.65
CA PRO A 368 21.15 0.61 11.72
C PRO A 368 21.41 -0.70 12.46
N VAL A 369 21.05 -1.83 11.85
CA VAL A 369 21.52 -3.17 12.28
C VAL A 369 22.86 -3.45 11.60
N ILE A 370 23.90 -3.69 12.41
CA ILE A 370 25.27 -3.90 11.93
C ILE A 370 25.62 -5.39 12.02
N GLY A 371 25.94 -5.98 10.87
CA GLY A 371 26.36 -7.38 10.76
C GLY A 371 27.85 -7.54 10.41
N ARG A 372 28.44 -8.70 10.77
CA ARG A 372 29.80 -9.11 10.36
C ARG A 372 29.73 -10.36 9.49
N VAL A 373 30.37 -10.32 8.32
CA VAL A 373 30.51 -11.48 7.42
C VAL A 373 31.94 -12.00 7.47
N SER A 374 32.13 -13.30 7.70
CA SER A 374 33.45 -13.97 7.62
C SER A 374 33.37 -15.15 6.64
N LYS A 375 34.45 -15.39 5.87
CA LYS A 375 34.48 -16.46 4.88
C LYS A 375 35.10 -17.73 5.48
N GLY A 376 34.35 -18.84 5.48
CA GLY A 376 34.91 -20.19 5.63
C GLY A 376 35.68 -20.58 4.36
N SER A 377 36.84 -21.22 4.49
CA SER A 377 37.76 -21.50 3.39
C SER A 377 37.12 -22.36 2.27
N GLN A 378 36.71 -21.73 1.16
CA GLN A 378 36.94 -22.13 -0.25
C GLN A 378 36.04 -21.34 -1.24
N SER A 379 36.53 -21.22 -2.48
CA SER A 379 35.89 -20.72 -3.72
C SER A 379 36.21 -19.28 -4.17
N SER A 380 36.51 -19.17 -5.46
CA SER A 380 36.95 -17.98 -6.21
C SER A 380 35.96 -17.69 -7.33
N ALA A 381 35.09 -16.69 -7.16
CA ALA A 381 34.30 -16.08 -8.23
C ALA A 381 33.92 -14.63 -7.86
N PRO A 382 33.80 -13.71 -8.83
CA PRO A 382 33.31 -12.36 -8.57
C PRO A 382 31.78 -12.38 -8.46
N SER A 383 31.23 -11.87 -7.36
CA SER A 383 29.79 -11.88 -7.10
C SER A 383 29.30 -10.48 -6.71
N VAL A 384 28.24 -10.03 -7.39
CA VAL A 384 27.36 -8.93 -6.95
C VAL A 384 26.44 -9.50 -5.89
N PHE A 385 26.36 -8.85 -4.72
CA PHE A 385 25.63 -9.37 -3.57
C PHE A 385 24.18 -8.90 -3.60
N ILE A 386 23.25 -9.85 -3.66
CA ILE A 386 21.81 -9.65 -3.51
C ILE A 386 21.40 -10.42 -2.26
N LEU A 387 20.74 -9.79 -1.29
CA LEU A 387 20.27 -10.50 -0.10
C LEU A 387 18.92 -11.16 -0.36
N GLU A 388 18.78 -12.37 0.18
CA GLU A 388 17.51 -13.05 0.39
C GLU A 388 17.26 -13.16 1.90
N SER A 389 16.21 -12.49 2.42
CA SER A 389 15.73 -12.69 3.80
C SER A 389 14.41 -13.45 3.82
N ARG A 390 14.35 -14.53 4.60
CA ARG A 390 13.09 -15.19 4.95
C ARG A 390 12.48 -14.47 6.15
N VAL A 391 11.26 -13.97 5.99
CA VAL A 391 10.41 -13.52 7.10
C VAL A 391 9.70 -14.77 7.65
N LEU A 392 9.75 -14.96 8.98
CA LEU A 392 9.02 -16.02 9.68
C LEU A 392 7.66 -15.51 10.17
#